data_AF-A0A2R3IKW9-F1
#
_entry.id   AF-A0A2R3IKW9-F1
#
_cell.length_a   1.000
_cell.length_b   1.000
_cell.length_c   1.000
_cell.angle_alpha   90.00
_cell.angle_beta   90.00
_cell.angle_gamma   90.00
#
_symmetry.space_group_name_H-M   'P 1'
#
loop_
_entity.id
_entity.type
_entity.pdbx_description
1 polymer ?
#
loop_
_entity_poly.entity_id
_entity_poly.type
_entity_poly.pdbx_seq_one_letter_code
_entity_poly.pdbx_strand_id
1 'polypeptide(L)' 'MIATNSATTRQLTKPVPDNCSDRYASGWAYADWHISKGGNLDADAPGNWHEEKANGFWDRLTVEREAVAKPAN' A
#
# COMPACT_ATOMS: atom_id res chain seq x y z
N MET A 1 -17.65 13.45 21.34
CA MET A 1 -17.59 13.99 19.96
C MET A 1 -16.66 13.08 19.18
N ILE A 2 -17.21 12.13 18.43
CA ILE A 2 -16.44 11.16 17.64
C ILE A 2 -16.21 11.77 16.26
N ALA A 3 -14.99 12.22 15.98
CA ALA A 3 -14.61 12.64 14.65
C ALA A 3 -14.57 11.39 13.76
N THR A 4 -15.68 11.09 13.11
CA THR A 4 -15.72 10.18 11.96
C THR A 4 -14.95 10.86 10.83
N ASN A 5 -13.63 10.66 10.82
CA ASN A 5 -12.84 10.86 9.62
C ASN A 5 -13.33 9.83 8.61
N SER A 6 -14.28 10.24 7.77
CA SER A 6 -14.58 9.58 6.50
C SER A 6 -13.39 9.77 5.56
N ALA A 7 -12.22 9.27 5.95
CA ALA A 7 -11.18 8.92 5.01
C ALA A 7 -11.78 7.77 4.19
N THR A 8 -12.11 8.04 2.93
CA THR A 8 -12.56 7.07 1.94
C THR A 8 -11.89 5.73 2.18
N THR A 9 -12.55 4.84 2.93
CA THR A 9 -12.09 3.49 3.23
C THR A 9 -12.34 2.68 1.99
N ARG A 10 -11.52 2.95 0.96
CA ARG A 10 -11.28 1.96 -0.07
C ARG A 10 -10.67 0.80 0.70
N GLN A 11 -11.49 -0.21 0.96
CA GLN A 11 -11.16 -1.31 1.84
C GLN A 11 -9.87 -1.94 1.33
N LEU A 12 -8.76 -1.61 1.99
CA LEU A 12 -7.46 -2.07 1.56
C LEU A 12 -7.44 -3.57 1.72
N THR A 13 -6.91 -4.26 0.72
CA THR A 13 -6.77 -5.72 0.77
C THR A 13 -5.89 -6.15 1.94
N LYS A 14 -4.98 -5.26 2.39
CA LYS A 14 -4.24 -5.40 3.66
C LYS A 14 -4.29 -4.14 4.51
N PRO A 15 -4.43 -4.27 5.84
CA PRO A 15 -4.40 -3.13 6.76
C PRO A 15 -3.04 -2.42 6.65
N VAL A 16 -3.06 -1.09 6.74
CA VAL A 16 -1.84 -0.29 6.89
C VAL A 16 -1.29 -0.55 8.30
N PRO A 17 0.03 -0.67 8.48
CA PRO A 17 0.61 -0.79 9.82
C PRO A 17 0.23 0.39 10.73
N ASP A 18 -0.14 0.09 11.97
CA ASP A 18 -0.42 1.09 13.01
C ASP A 18 0.88 1.83 13.40
N ASN A 19 0.81 3.16 13.56
CA ASN A 19 1.93 4.11 13.76
C ASN A 19 2.75 4.51 12.52
N CYS A 20 2.18 4.45 11.32
CA CYS A 20 2.82 4.99 10.12
C CYS A 20 2.36 6.43 9.80
N SER A 21 3.27 7.26 9.26
CA SER A 21 2.94 8.61 8.74
C SER A 21 1.83 8.54 7.66
N ASP A 22 0.99 9.56 7.56
CA ASP A 22 -0.04 9.67 6.50
C ASP A 22 0.52 9.48 5.08
N ARG A 23 1.79 9.87 4.86
CA ARG A 23 2.50 9.67 3.59
C ARG A 23 2.75 8.20 3.28
N TYR A 24 3.15 7.42 4.28
CA TYR A 24 3.34 5.98 4.15
C TYR A 24 2.00 5.30 3.85
N ALA A 25 0.95 5.65 4.61
CA ALA A 25 -0.40 5.14 4.37
C ALA A 25 -0.90 5.45 2.96
N SER A 26 -0.59 6.64 2.43
CA SER A 26 -0.90 7.03 1.06
C SER A 26 -0.16 6.19 0.01
N GLY A 27 1.10 5.83 0.28
CA GLY A 27 1.89 4.94 -0.59
C GLY A 27 1.35 3.52 -0.61
N TRP A 28 1.04 3.00 0.58
CA TRP A 28 0.44 1.68 0.77
C TRP A 28 -0.91 1.55 0.06
N ALA A 29 -1.78 2.55 0.23
CA ALA A 29 -3.09 2.55 -0.40
C ALA A 29 -3.02 2.62 -1.93
N TYR A 30 -2.04 3.35 -2.46
CA TYR A 30 -1.79 3.40 -3.89
C TYR A 30 -1.27 2.07 -4.44
N ALA A 31 -0.34 1.41 -3.74
CA ALA A 31 0.15 0.08 -4.11
C ALA A 31 -0.98 -0.95 -4.12
N ASP A 32 -1.84 -0.95 -3.10
CA ASP A 32 -2.97 -1.87 -3.03
C ASP A 32 -3.95 -1.67 -4.19
N TRP A 33 -4.25 -0.41 -4.53
CA TRP A 33 -5.04 -0.09 -5.73
C TRP A 33 -4.35 -0.53 -7.03
N HIS A 34 -3.04 -0.31 -7.14
CA HIS A 34 -2.24 -0.70 -8.30
C HIS A 34 -2.28 -2.21 -8.52
N ILE A 35 -2.09 -2.99 -7.46
CA ILE A 35 -2.17 -4.45 -7.45
C ILE A 35 -3.59 -4.91 -7.80
N SER A 36 -4.62 -4.31 -7.20
CA SER A 36 -6.04 -4.63 -7.48
C SER A 36 -6.41 -4.41 -8.94
N LYS A 37 -5.70 -3.52 -9.65
CA LYS A 37 -5.87 -3.29 -11.09
C LYS A 37 -5.07 -4.26 -11.98
N GLY A 38 -4.33 -5.20 -11.39
CA GLY A 38 -3.41 -6.08 -12.12
C GLY A 38 -2.10 -5.36 -12.51
N GLY A 39 -1.75 -4.30 -11.79
CA GLY A 39 -0.50 -3.57 -11.99
C GLY A 39 0.72 -4.42 -11.63
N ASN A 40 1.85 -4.08 -12.23
CA ASN A 40 3.10 -4.81 -12.05
C ASN A 40 3.56 -4.79 -10.57
N LEU A 41 3.81 -5.95 -9.99
CA LEU A 41 4.37 -6.03 -8.64
C LEU A 41 5.78 -5.47 -8.58
N ASP A 42 6.50 -5.46 -9.71
CA ASP A 42 7.82 -4.88 -9.93
C ASP A 42 7.80 -3.41 -10.36
N ALA A 43 6.68 -2.71 -10.15
CA ALA A 43 6.63 -1.28 -10.39
C ALA A 43 7.50 -0.51 -9.39
N ASP A 44 8.31 0.42 -9.91
CA ASP A 44 9.06 1.38 -9.10
C ASP A 44 8.21 2.61 -8.77
N ALA A 45 8.46 3.17 -7.59
CA ALA A 45 7.89 4.46 -7.22
C ALA A 45 8.53 5.57 -8.08
N PRO A 46 7.75 6.54 -8.59
CA PRO A 46 8.31 7.70 -9.29
C PRO A 46 9.31 8.44 -8.40
N GLY A 47 10.47 8.83 -8.95
CA GLY A 47 11.53 9.52 -8.19
C GLY A 47 11.14 10.88 -7.58
N ASN A 48 9.96 11.40 -7.92
CA ASN A 48 9.38 12.61 -7.33
C ASN A 48 8.52 12.33 -6.08
N TRP A 49 8.42 11.07 -5.63
CA TRP A 49 7.69 10.73 -4.42
C TRP A 49 8.55 10.94 -3.17
N HIS A 50 7.89 11.33 -2.08
CA HIS A 50 8.54 11.30 -0.77
C HIS A 50 8.96 9.87 -0.41
N GLU A 51 10.14 9.73 0.19
CA GLU A 51 10.68 8.45 0.63
C GLU A 51 9.68 7.65 1.47
N GLU A 52 8.97 8.29 2.42
CA GLU A 52 7.95 7.62 3.23
C GLU A 52 6.81 7.02 2.39
N LYS A 53 6.39 7.71 1.33
CA LYS A 53 5.36 7.25 0.40
C LYS A 53 5.88 6.14 -0.51
N ALA A 54 7.10 6.28 -1.01
CA ALA A 54 7.76 5.24 -1.80
C ALA A 54 7.93 3.95 -0.98
N ASN A 55 8.35 4.08 0.29
CA ASN A 55 8.49 2.96 1.21
C ASN A 55 7.16 2.24 1.44
N GLY A 56 6.06 2.96 1.71
CA GLY A 56 4.75 2.34 1.87
C GLY A 56 4.25 1.63 0.61
N PHE A 57 4.60 2.16 -0.57
CA PHE A 57 4.28 1.54 -1.85
C PHE A 57 5.08 0.24 -2.07
N TRP A 58 6.40 0.28 -1.85
CA TRP A 58 7.27 -0.88 -2.01
C TRP A 58 6.98 -1.99 -0.99
N ASP A 59 6.65 -1.64 0.26
CA ASP A 59 6.33 -2.62 1.28
C ASP A 59 5.08 -3.43 0.89
N ARG A 60 4.00 -2.76 0.47
CA ARG A 60 2.78 -3.45 0.02
C ARG A 60 3.00 -4.33 -1.21
N LEU A 61 3.83 -3.90 -2.17
CA LEU A 61 4.22 -4.70 -3.33
C LEU A 61 5.03 -5.92 -2.92
N THR A 62 6.00 -5.75 -2.00
CA THR A 62 6.81 -6.85 -1.46
C THR A 62 5.93 -7.89 -0.78
N VAL A 63 5.00 -7.44 0.07
CA VAL A 63 4.04 -8.31 0.75
C VAL A 63 3.15 -9.09 -0.24
N GLU A 64 2.79 -8.49 -1.37
CA GLU A 64 2.06 -9.19 -2.43
C GLU A 64 2.95 -10.18 -3.19
N ARG A 65 4.19 -9.80 -3.52
CA ARG A 65 5.17 -10.70 -4.15
C ARG A 65 5.43 -11.92 -3.28
N GLU A 66 5.57 -11.74 -1.97
CA GLU A 66 5.72 -12.85 -1.02
C GLU A 66 4.47 -13.74 -0.98
N ALA A 67 3.27 -13.14 -1.04
CA ALA A 67 2.01 -13.89 -1.10
C ALA A 67 1.87 -14.70 -2.40
N VAL A 68 2.29 -14.15 -3.54
CA VAL A 68 2.30 -14.84 -4.84
C VAL A 68 3.40 -15.91 -4.88
N ALA A 69 4.58 -15.63 -4.34
CA ALA A 69 5.72 -16.55 -4.31
C ALA A 69 5.53 -17.73 -3.35
N LYS A 70 4.66 -17.59 -2.35
CA LYS A 70 4.19 -18.68 -1.49
C LYS A 70 2.72 -19.00 -1.81
N PRO A 71 2.40 -19.66 -2.93
CA PRO A 71 1.08 -20.24 -3.06
C PRO A 71 0.94 -21.27 -1.94
N ALA A 72 -0.02 -21.04 -1.04
CA ALA A 72 -0.35 -22.00 0.01
C ALA A 72 -0.64 -23.35 -0.67
N ASN A 73 0.21 -24.34 -0.38
CA ASN A 73 0.11 -25.72 -0.84
C ASN A 73 -1.15 -26.40 -0.31
#